data_AF-V9IIS3-F1
#
_entry.id   AF-V9IIS3-F1
#
_cell.length_a   1.000
_cell.length_b   1.000
_cell.length_c   1.000
_cell.angle_alpha   90.00
_cell.angle_beta   90.00
_cell.angle_gamma   90.00
#
_symmetry.space_group_name_H-M   'P 1'
#
loop_
_entity.id
_entity.type
_entity.pdbx_description
1 polymer ?
#
loop_
_entity_poly.entity_id
_entity_poly.type
_entity_poly.pdbx_seq_one_letter_code
_entity_poly.pdbx_strand_id
1 'polypeptide(L)'
;MSWEEPLVVEMVYLYEKENAKLHHTINYELVHLDPPAAVLRRGQSFHIALRFNREYVDEIDIVRLLFSFGPNPNVLRGTRGVNTITNRDSYLTDLEAWGVRLIGVSGVDLSAEVRSPVDSPVGMWQLNIETTIVGSKRSPNTYNYDKDIYLLFNPWLKGCDRYCILNTFKEYY
;
A
#
# COMPACT_ATOMS: atom_id res chain seq x y z
N MET A 1 6.04 28.51 -5.50
CA MET A 1 5.36 27.46 -4.72
C MET A 1 5.85 27.55 -3.29
N SER A 2 4.96 27.77 -2.32
CA SER A 2 5.32 27.84 -0.89
C SER A 2 5.33 26.43 -0.31
N TRP A 3 6.34 26.12 0.51
CA TRP A 3 6.47 24.87 1.27
C TRP A 3 5.51 24.79 2.47
N GLU A 4 4.45 25.61 2.45
CA GLU A 4 3.42 25.72 3.48
C GLU A 4 2.16 24.92 3.14
N GLU A 5 2.08 24.40 1.92
CA GLU A 5 0.96 23.58 1.45
C GLU A 5 1.34 22.10 1.35
N PRO A 6 0.47 21.18 1.83
CA PRO A 6 0.66 19.75 1.66
C PRO A 6 0.84 19.39 0.19
N LEU A 7 1.58 18.31 -0.05
CA LEU A 7 1.74 17.74 -1.39
C LEU A 7 0.36 17.47 -2.03
N VAL A 8 0.27 17.68 -3.34
CA VAL A 8 -0.89 17.24 -4.11
C VAL A 8 -0.45 16.04 -4.93
N VAL A 9 -1.11 14.89 -4.73
CA VAL A 9 -0.88 13.69 -5.53
C VAL A 9 -1.53 13.90 -6.88
N GLU A 10 -0.73 13.81 -7.94
CA GLU A 10 -1.19 13.93 -9.31
C GLU A 10 -1.44 12.55 -9.94
N MET A 11 -0.54 11.59 -9.71
CA MET A 11 -0.64 10.24 -10.25
C MET A 11 -0.10 9.19 -9.29
N VAL A 12 -0.65 7.98 -9.38
CA VAL A 12 -0.23 6.80 -8.64
C VAL A 12 0.09 5.67 -9.61
N TYR A 13 1.27 5.09 -9.48
CA TYR A 13 1.72 3.96 -10.28
C TYR A 13 1.88 2.72 -9.38
N LEU A 14 1.10 1.68 -9.65
CA LEU A 14 1.18 0.40 -8.94
C LEU A 14 2.01 -0.65 -9.69
N TYR A 15 2.61 -0.30 -10.84
CA TYR A 15 3.47 -1.22 -11.61
C TYR A 15 2.85 -2.61 -11.77
N GLU A 16 1.59 -2.64 -12.21
CA GLU A 16 0.69 -3.79 -12.07
C GLU A 16 1.31 -5.05 -12.68
N LYS A 17 1.98 -4.94 -13.83
CA LYS A 17 2.62 -6.07 -14.53
C LYS A 17 3.91 -6.52 -13.87
N GLU A 18 4.75 -5.59 -13.41
CA GLU A 18 6.02 -5.88 -12.74
C GLU A 18 5.76 -6.55 -11.39
N ASN A 19 4.86 -5.97 -10.58
CA ASN A 19 4.45 -6.56 -9.33
C ASN A 19 3.78 -7.92 -9.56
N ALA A 20 2.92 -8.07 -10.57
CA ALA A 20 2.29 -9.36 -10.84
C ALA A 20 3.29 -10.49 -11.21
N LYS A 21 4.41 -10.16 -11.88
CA LYS A 21 5.49 -11.13 -12.13
C LYS A 21 6.12 -11.60 -10.82
N LEU A 22 6.44 -10.67 -9.91
CA LEU A 22 7.03 -10.98 -8.61
C LEU A 22 6.06 -11.78 -7.72
N HIS A 23 4.77 -11.45 -7.78
CA HIS A 23 3.72 -12.09 -6.98
C HIS A 23 3.15 -13.39 -7.60
N HIS A 24 3.69 -13.87 -8.72
CA HIS A 24 3.16 -15.04 -9.43
C HIS A 24 1.64 -14.92 -9.74
N THR A 25 1.25 -13.73 -10.21
CA THR A 25 -0.12 -13.36 -10.60
C THR A 25 -0.19 -12.80 -12.02
N ILE A 26 0.92 -12.81 -12.77
CA ILE A 26 0.99 -12.28 -14.15
C ILE A 26 -0.01 -12.95 -15.11
N ASN A 27 -0.42 -14.19 -14.86
CA ASN A 27 -1.35 -14.92 -15.72
C ASN A 27 -2.84 -14.56 -15.49
N TYR A 28 -3.16 -13.70 -14.51
CA TYR A 28 -4.53 -13.24 -14.31
C TYR A 28 -4.92 -12.23 -15.40
N GLU A 29 -6.06 -12.44 -16.03
CA GLU A 29 -6.57 -11.56 -17.10
C GLU A 29 -6.67 -10.10 -16.67
N LEU A 30 -7.03 -9.85 -15.41
CA LEU A 30 -7.12 -8.50 -14.81
C LEU A 30 -5.82 -7.67 -14.93
N VAL A 31 -4.66 -8.32 -14.95
CA VAL A 31 -3.34 -7.65 -15.08
C VAL A 31 -3.09 -7.16 -16.52
N HIS A 32 -3.85 -7.67 -17.48
CA HIS A 32 -3.72 -7.38 -18.91
C HIS A 32 -4.80 -6.45 -19.45
N LEU A 33 -5.80 -6.08 -18.64
CA LEU A 33 -6.81 -5.10 -19.01
C LEU A 33 -6.22 -3.70 -19.23
N ASP A 34 -7.02 -2.83 -19.82
CA ASP A 34 -6.74 -1.40 -19.96
C ASP A 34 -7.87 -0.56 -19.33
N PRO A 35 -7.66 0.04 -18.15
CA PRO A 35 -6.43 0.00 -17.36
C PRO A 35 -6.21 -1.35 -16.65
N PRO A 36 -4.95 -1.75 -16.37
CA PRO A 36 -4.67 -2.98 -15.64
C PRO A 36 -5.03 -2.83 -14.16
N ALA A 37 -5.35 -3.96 -13.51
CA ALA A 37 -5.56 -4.03 -12.07
C ALA A 37 -4.38 -4.68 -11.35
N ALA A 38 -4.11 -4.22 -10.13
CA ALA A 38 -3.07 -4.79 -9.29
C ALA A 38 -3.56 -6.10 -8.66
N VAL A 39 -2.98 -7.23 -9.06
CA VAL A 39 -3.24 -8.54 -8.45
C VAL A 39 -2.01 -8.98 -7.68
N LEU A 40 -2.10 -8.96 -6.35
CA LEU A 40 -0.99 -9.16 -5.42
C LEU A 40 -1.28 -10.34 -4.49
N ARG A 41 -0.29 -10.72 -3.68
CA ARG A 41 -0.40 -11.77 -2.66
C ARG A 41 0.00 -11.21 -1.31
N ARG A 42 -0.81 -11.49 -0.28
CA ARG A 42 -0.58 -10.96 1.07
C ARG A 42 0.78 -11.37 1.63
N GLY A 43 1.35 -10.52 2.50
CA GLY A 43 2.63 -10.79 3.16
C GLY A 43 3.87 -10.66 2.27
N GLN A 44 3.72 -10.38 0.97
CA GLN A 44 4.82 -10.13 0.05
C GLN A 44 4.87 -8.65 -0.34
N SER A 45 6.09 -8.13 -0.47
CA SER A 45 6.31 -6.73 -0.84
C SER A 45 6.00 -6.46 -2.31
N PHE A 46 5.45 -5.28 -2.58
CA PHE A 46 5.19 -4.74 -3.91
C PHE A 46 5.65 -3.27 -3.99
N HIS A 47 5.85 -2.77 -5.20
CA HIS A 47 6.32 -1.40 -5.44
C HIS A 47 5.18 -0.46 -5.84
N ILE A 48 5.25 0.77 -5.36
CA ILE A 48 4.36 1.88 -5.73
C ILE A 48 5.20 3.13 -6.00
N ALA A 49 4.76 3.98 -6.92
CA ALA A 49 5.28 5.33 -7.06
C ALA A 49 4.16 6.37 -7.05
N LEU A 50 4.45 7.52 -6.45
CA LEU A 50 3.56 8.65 -6.30
C LEU A 50 4.19 9.84 -7.03
N ARG A 51 3.46 10.46 -7.96
CA ARG A 51 3.83 11.74 -8.55
C ARG A 51 3.11 12.86 -7.82
N PHE A 52 3.85 13.88 -7.42
CA PHE A 52 3.31 15.06 -6.77
C PHE A 52 3.45 16.32 -7.63
N ASN A 53 2.78 17.39 -7.22
CA ASN A 53 2.91 18.73 -7.81
C ASN A 53 4.25 19.43 -7.51
N ARG A 54 5.02 18.92 -6.53
CA ARG A 54 6.35 19.41 -6.17
C ARG A 54 7.18 18.29 -5.56
N GLU A 55 8.49 18.53 -5.41
CA GLU A 55 9.39 17.57 -4.78
C GLU A 55 9.00 17.31 -3.31
N TYR A 56 9.17 16.07 -2.89
CA TYR A 56 8.99 15.61 -1.51
C TYR A 56 10.20 15.99 -0.66
N VAL A 57 9.96 16.51 0.55
CA VAL A 57 10.99 16.88 1.52
C VAL A 57 10.73 16.17 2.84
N ASP A 58 11.59 15.23 3.23
CA ASP A 58 11.43 14.30 4.37
C ASP A 58 11.20 15.02 5.72
N GLU A 59 11.81 16.19 5.90
CA GLU A 59 11.73 16.94 7.15
C GLU A 59 10.37 17.64 7.36
N ILE A 60 9.61 17.89 6.28
CA ILE A 60 8.37 18.68 6.33
C ILE A 60 7.15 17.89 5.87
N ASP A 61 7.31 17.01 4.89
CA ASP A 61 6.20 16.33 4.22
C ASP A 61 5.92 14.98 4.84
N ILE A 62 4.66 14.75 5.17
CA ILE A 62 4.19 13.47 5.69
C ILE A 62 3.21 12.88 4.68
N VAL A 63 3.56 11.70 4.14
CA VAL A 63 2.73 10.93 3.20
C VAL A 63 2.28 9.63 3.87
N ARG A 64 0.97 9.41 3.94
CA ARG A 64 0.36 8.20 4.52
C ARG A 64 -0.40 7.42 3.46
N LEU A 65 -0.22 6.10 3.46
CA LEU A 65 -1.01 5.16 2.67
C LEU A 65 -2.08 4.54 3.57
N LEU A 66 -3.33 4.63 3.13
CA LEU A 66 -4.50 4.12 3.82
C LEU A 66 -5.15 3.02 2.99
N PHE A 67 -4.99 1.78 3.42
CA PHE A 67 -5.60 0.61 2.80
C PHE A 67 -6.90 0.25 3.51
N SER A 68 -7.98 0.03 2.78
CA SER A 68 -9.30 -0.30 3.35
C SER A 68 -9.91 -1.53 2.68
N PHE A 69 -10.53 -2.40 3.46
CA PHE A 69 -11.21 -3.60 3.00
C PHE A 69 -12.69 -3.58 3.39
N GLY A 70 -13.56 -3.74 2.39
CA GLY A 70 -15.02 -3.75 2.58
C GLY A 70 -15.61 -2.39 2.98
N PRO A 71 -16.93 -2.32 3.23
CA PRO A 71 -17.65 -1.05 3.45
C PRO A 71 -17.42 -0.42 4.82
N ASN A 72 -16.95 -1.19 5.82
CA ASN A 72 -16.76 -0.73 7.19
C ASN A 72 -15.34 -1.08 7.68
N PRO A 73 -14.30 -0.47 7.11
CA PRO A 73 -12.90 -0.80 7.40
C PRO A 73 -12.53 -0.40 8.84
N ASN A 74 -11.90 -1.31 9.59
CA ASN A 74 -11.53 -1.13 10.98
C ASN A 74 -10.13 -1.69 11.28
N VAL A 75 -9.31 -0.91 11.99
CA VAL A 75 -7.92 -1.26 12.31
C VAL A 75 -7.84 -2.50 13.20
N LEU A 76 -8.67 -2.59 14.24
CA LEU A 76 -8.68 -3.74 15.17
C LEU A 76 -9.16 -5.03 14.51
N ARG A 77 -9.89 -4.93 13.40
CA ARG A 77 -10.36 -6.07 12.60
C ARG A 77 -9.44 -6.39 11.42
N GLY A 78 -8.28 -5.73 11.30
CA GLY A 78 -7.36 -5.93 10.18
C GLY A 78 -7.90 -5.49 8.81
N THR A 79 -9.04 -4.79 8.76
CA THR A 79 -9.70 -4.32 7.53
C THR A 79 -9.38 -2.86 7.21
N ARG A 80 -8.49 -2.24 8.00
CA ARG A 80 -7.91 -0.91 7.73
C ARG A 80 -6.42 -0.91 8.06
N GLY A 81 -5.59 -0.64 7.06
CA GLY A 81 -4.16 -0.40 7.20
C GLY A 81 -3.84 1.07 7.06
N VAL A 82 -3.03 1.63 7.95
CA VAL A 82 -2.53 3.01 7.82
C VAL A 82 -1.04 2.98 8.13
N ASN A 83 -0.21 3.44 7.19
CA ASN A 83 1.22 3.61 7.47
C ASN A 83 1.79 4.82 6.74
N THR A 84 2.81 5.43 7.34
CA THR A 84 3.54 6.58 6.82
C THR A 84 4.73 6.09 6.01
N ILE A 85 4.96 6.69 4.84
CA ILE A 85 6.19 6.45 4.08
C ILE A 85 7.36 7.04 4.87
N THR A 86 8.33 6.22 5.27
CA THR A 86 9.54 6.68 5.95
C THR A 86 10.77 5.94 5.42
N ASN A 87 11.95 6.54 5.59
CA ASN A 87 13.25 5.91 5.31
C ASN A 87 13.65 4.83 6.34
N ARG A 88 12.81 4.51 7.33
CA ARG A 88 13.17 3.57 8.40
C ARG A 88 12.79 2.14 8.02
N ASP A 89 13.77 1.26 7.99
CA ASP A 89 13.58 -0.19 7.74
C ASP A 89 12.80 -0.92 8.84
N SER A 90 12.64 -0.30 10.03
CA SER A 90 12.10 -0.95 11.23
C SER A 90 10.67 -1.48 11.10
N TYR A 91 9.91 -1.06 10.09
CA TYR A 91 8.51 -1.43 9.91
C TYR A 91 8.29 -2.68 9.03
N LEU A 92 9.31 -3.15 8.29
CA LEU A 92 9.15 -4.33 7.43
C LEU A 92 9.18 -5.66 8.21
N THR A 93 9.64 -5.65 9.46
CA THR A 93 9.75 -6.85 10.30
C THR A 93 8.44 -7.24 11.00
N ASP A 94 7.50 -6.31 11.18
CA ASP A 94 6.19 -6.59 11.78
C ASP A 94 5.23 -7.19 10.75
N LEU A 95 5.22 -8.52 10.66
CA LEU A 95 4.42 -9.28 9.71
C LEU A 95 2.89 -9.13 9.89
N GLU A 96 2.43 -8.61 11.02
CA GLU A 96 1.01 -8.43 11.35
C GLU A 96 0.50 -7.01 11.00
N ALA A 97 1.42 -6.09 10.68
CA ALA A 97 1.10 -4.74 10.24
C ALA A 97 1.42 -4.52 8.76
N TRP A 98 0.78 -3.50 8.19
CA TRP A 98 1.18 -2.95 6.89
C TRP A 98 2.56 -2.33 7.03
N GLY A 99 3.52 -2.73 6.22
CA GLY A 99 4.85 -2.13 6.14
C GLY A 99 4.96 -1.22 4.94
N VAL A 100 5.54 -0.03 5.11
CA VAL A 100 5.81 0.91 4.02
C VAL A 100 7.21 1.49 4.20
N ARG A 101 8.01 1.46 3.13
CA ARG A 101 9.40 1.94 3.12
C ARG A 101 9.65 2.83 1.91
N LEU A 102 10.25 3.99 2.14
CA LEU A 102 10.75 4.85 1.06
C LEU A 102 11.93 4.16 0.37
N ILE A 103 11.86 4.01 -0.96
CA ILE A 103 12.95 3.49 -1.79
C ILE A 103 13.81 4.63 -2.31
N GLY A 104 13.18 5.74 -2.71
CA GLY A 104 13.88 6.91 -3.21
C GLY A 104 12.94 7.96 -3.78
N VAL A 105 13.52 9.13 -4.07
CA VAL A 105 12.83 10.28 -4.66
C VAL A 105 13.62 10.73 -5.89
N SER A 106 12.92 10.97 -7.00
CA SER A 106 13.51 11.46 -8.24
C SER A 106 12.64 12.59 -8.78
N GLY A 107 13.09 13.83 -8.58
CA GLY A 107 12.29 15.03 -8.86
C GLY A 107 10.98 15.00 -8.07
N VAL A 108 9.86 15.00 -8.78
CA VAL A 108 8.51 14.99 -8.19
C VAL A 108 7.93 13.59 -7.98
N ASP A 109 8.68 12.55 -8.32
CA ASP A 109 8.28 11.15 -8.16
C ASP A 109 8.91 10.55 -6.90
N LEU A 110 8.07 10.00 -6.02
CA LEU A 110 8.47 9.24 -4.83
C LEU A 110 8.18 7.76 -5.07
N SER A 111 9.17 6.90 -4.84
CA SER A 111 9.03 5.45 -4.94
C SER A 111 9.05 4.80 -3.56
N ALA A 112 8.12 3.90 -3.30
CA ALA A 112 8.01 3.17 -2.04
C ALA A 112 7.81 1.66 -2.26
N GLU A 113 8.23 0.88 -1.27
CA GLU A 113 7.93 -0.53 -1.14
C GLU A 113 6.86 -0.69 -0.06
N VAL A 114 5.85 -1.51 -0.35
CA VAL A 114 4.72 -1.77 0.55
C VAL A 114 4.57 -3.27 0.76
N ARG A 115 4.24 -3.69 1.97
CA ARG A 115 3.91 -5.08 2.32
C ARG A 115 2.64 -5.11 3.15
N SER A 116 1.65 -5.90 2.75
CA SER A 116 0.48 -6.15 3.60
C SER A 116 0.82 -7.12 4.74
N PRO A 117 0.05 -7.13 5.84
CA PRO A 117 0.08 -8.21 6.82
C PRO A 117 -0.05 -9.60 6.16
N VAL A 118 0.56 -10.61 6.77
CA VAL A 118 0.53 -12.01 6.28
C VAL A 118 -0.85 -12.66 6.40
N ASP A 119 -1.68 -12.13 7.30
CA ASP A 119 -3.04 -12.58 7.62
C ASP A 119 -4.13 -11.66 7.05
N SER A 120 -3.76 -10.66 6.23
CA SER A 120 -4.73 -9.74 5.61
C SER A 120 -5.88 -10.48 4.92
N PRO A 121 -7.12 -9.98 5.03
CA PRO A 121 -8.26 -10.47 4.26
C PRO A 121 -7.98 -10.55 2.77
N VAL A 122 -8.40 -11.66 2.17
CA VAL A 122 -8.32 -11.89 0.71
C VAL A 122 -9.49 -11.21 0.02
N GLY A 123 -9.21 -10.43 -1.01
CA GLY A 123 -10.23 -9.74 -1.81
C GLY A 123 -9.79 -8.36 -2.26
N MET A 124 -10.78 -7.47 -2.44
CA MET A 124 -10.58 -6.12 -2.99
C MET A 124 -10.26 -5.12 -1.88
N TRP A 125 -9.18 -4.38 -2.08
CA TRP A 125 -8.70 -3.32 -1.21
C TRP A 125 -8.69 -1.99 -1.95
N GLN A 126 -9.09 -0.94 -1.24
CA GLN A 126 -9.03 0.44 -1.71
C GLN A 126 -7.81 1.13 -1.10
N LEU A 127 -7.18 2.01 -1.88
CA LEU A 127 -6.04 2.83 -1.46
C LEU A 127 -6.43 4.30 -1.44
N ASN A 128 -6.16 4.98 -0.33
CA ASN A 128 -6.19 6.43 -0.24
C ASN A 128 -4.82 6.93 0.22
N ILE A 129 -4.42 8.09 -0.28
CA ILE A 129 -3.15 8.71 0.07
C ILE A 129 -3.45 10.04 0.75
N GLU A 130 -2.99 10.17 1.99
CA GLU A 130 -3.10 11.41 2.74
C GLU A 130 -1.74 12.10 2.81
N THR A 131 -1.73 13.40 2.56
CA THR A 131 -0.55 14.23 2.67
C THR A 131 -0.79 15.37 3.66
N THR A 132 0.20 15.62 4.50
CA THR A 132 0.19 16.67 5.52
C THR A 132 1.57 17.29 5.65
N ILE A 133 1.66 18.44 6.31
CA ILE A 133 2.94 19.03 6.73
C ILE A 133 3.12 18.85 8.24
N VAL A 134 4.35 18.58 8.68
CA VAL A 134 4.73 18.53 10.09
C VAL A 134 4.27 19.79 10.83
N GLY A 135 3.51 19.61 11.92
CA GLY A 135 3.01 20.73 12.73
C GLY A 135 1.81 21.48 12.16
N SER A 136 1.34 21.13 10.96
CA SER A 136 0.12 21.72 10.39
C SER A 136 -1.12 21.28 11.18
N LYS A 137 -2.04 22.23 11.42
CA LYS A 137 -3.38 21.96 11.99
C LYS A 137 -4.46 21.82 10.91
N ARG A 138 -4.10 21.95 9.62
CA ARG A 138 -5.04 21.82 8.52
C ARG A 138 -5.43 20.35 8.34
N SER A 139 -6.60 20.11 7.75
CA SER A 139 -6.99 18.78 7.31
C SER A 139 -5.96 18.24 6.29
N PRO A 140 -5.70 16.93 6.29
CA PRO A 140 -4.91 16.30 5.23
C PRO A 140 -5.50 16.58 3.85
N ASN A 141 -4.63 16.67 2.85
CA ASN A 141 -5.08 16.51 1.47
C ASN A 141 -5.16 15.02 1.16
N THR A 142 -6.31 14.58 0.63
CA THR A 142 -6.61 13.16 0.40
C THR A 142 -6.80 12.91 -1.09
N TYR A 143 -6.01 11.98 -1.62
CA TYR A 143 -6.17 11.43 -2.95
C TYR A 143 -6.78 10.04 -2.86
N ASN A 144 -7.90 9.81 -3.55
CA ASN A 144 -8.53 8.50 -3.62
C ASN A 144 -8.04 7.80 -4.87
N TYR A 145 -7.38 6.66 -4.72
CA TYR A 145 -7.01 5.84 -5.87
C TYR A 145 -8.28 5.17 -6.41
N ASP A 146 -8.49 5.31 -7.72
CA ASP A 146 -9.74 4.96 -8.40
C ASP A 146 -9.84 3.47 -8.77
N LYS A 147 -8.73 2.73 -8.70
CA LYS A 147 -8.69 1.29 -9.01
C LYS A 147 -8.62 0.44 -7.74
N ASP A 148 -9.16 -0.78 -7.86
CA ASP A 148 -9.07 -1.78 -6.82
C ASP A 148 -7.71 -2.51 -6.82
N ILE A 149 -7.25 -2.86 -5.62
CA ILE A 149 -6.10 -3.74 -5.40
C ILE A 149 -6.63 -5.12 -4.97
N TYR A 150 -6.39 -6.15 -5.77
CA TYR A 150 -6.76 -7.52 -5.45
C TYR A 150 -5.65 -8.18 -4.64
N LEU A 151 -5.92 -8.50 -3.38
CA LEU A 151 -4.98 -9.17 -2.50
C LEU A 151 -5.38 -10.64 -2.34
N LEU A 152 -4.51 -11.55 -2.76
CA LEU A 152 -4.73 -13.00 -2.74
C LEU A 152 -3.96 -13.70 -1.63
N PHE A 153 -4.32 -14.97 -1.37
CA PHE A 153 -3.52 -15.87 -0.56
C PHE A 153 -2.12 -16.07 -1.15
N ASN A 154 -1.12 -16.29 -0.27
CA ASN A 154 0.29 -16.44 -0.66
C ASN A 154 0.89 -17.80 -0.25
N PRO A 155 0.88 -18.82 -1.14
CA PRO A 155 1.54 -20.10 -0.87
C PRO A 155 3.07 -20.06 -1.05
N TRP A 156 3.66 -18.95 -1.53
CA TRP A 156 5.11 -18.82 -1.70
C TRP A 156 5.83 -18.23 -0.49
N LEU A 157 5.08 -17.75 0.50
CA LEU A 157 5.65 -17.19 1.72
C LEU A 157 6.15 -18.31 2.65
N LYS A 158 7.47 -18.51 2.74
CA LYS A 158 8.08 -19.53 3.60
C LYS A 158 7.67 -19.31 5.06
N GLY A 159 6.93 -20.27 5.64
CA GLY A 159 6.36 -20.18 7.00
C GLY A 159 4.84 -19.93 7.05
N CYS A 160 4.23 -19.58 5.91
CA CYS A 160 2.79 -19.30 5.80
C CYS A 160 1.94 -20.57 5.89
N ASP A 161 2.44 -21.75 5.50
CA ASP A 161 1.66 -23.00 5.53
C ASP A 161 1.13 -23.39 6.93
N ARG A 162 1.78 -22.97 8.03
CA ARG A 162 1.24 -23.21 9.38
C ARG A 162 0.51 -21.99 9.95
N TYR A 163 1.04 -20.79 9.79
CA TYR A 163 0.45 -19.57 10.38
C TYR A 163 -0.79 -19.09 9.61
N CYS A 164 -0.72 -19.09 8.28
CA CYS A 164 -1.79 -18.59 7.42
C CYS A 164 -2.95 -19.58 7.30
N ILE A 165 -2.70 -20.90 7.31
CA ILE A 165 -3.77 -21.91 7.27
C ILE A 165 -4.59 -21.84 8.57
N LEU A 166 -3.96 -21.80 9.74
CA LEU A 166 -4.66 -21.76 11.02
C LEU A 166 -5.55 -20.51 11.20
N ASN A 167 -5.10 -19.33 10.75
CA ASN A 167 -5.90 -18.11 10.85
C ASN A 167 -6.98 -18.00 9.76
N THR A 168 -6.76 -18.56 8.56
CA THR A 168 -7.80 -18.60 7.52
C THR A 168 -8.99 -19.49 7.94
N PHE A 169 -8.76 -20.57 8.69
CA PHE A 169 -9.85 -21.43 9.19
C PHE A 169 -10.60 -20.86 10.40
N LYS A 170 -9.98 -19.98 11.21
CA LYS A 170 -10.65 -19.36 12.38
C LYS A 170 -11.68 -18.30 12.02
N GLU A 171 -11.62 -17.72 10.82
CA GLU A 171 -12.60 -16.71 10.40
C GLU A 171 -13.88 -17.32 9.77
N TYR A 172 -13.88 -18.63 9.51
CA TYR A 172 -15.01 -19.33 8.86
C TYR A 172 -15.67 -20.42 9.72
N TYR A 173 -15.25 -20.60 10.98
CA TYR A 173 -15.88 -21.51 11.95
C TYR A 173 -15.93 -20.91 13.36
#